data_AF-A0A7J9WTW2-F1
#
_entry.id   AF-A0A7J9WTW2-F1
#
_cell.length_a   1.000
_cell.length_b   1.000
_cell.length_c   1.000
_cell.angle_alpha   90.00
_cell.angle_beta   90.00
_cell.angle_gamma   90.00
#
_symmetry.space_group_name_H-M   'P 1'
#
loop_
_entity.id
_entity.type
_entity.pdbx_description
1 polymer ?
#
loop_
_entity_poly.entity_id
_entity_poly.type
_entity_poly.pdbx_seq_one_letter_code
_entity_poly.pdbx_strand_id
1 'polypeptide(L)'
;MATTQDRQRQSERLEELWRRPSAELERTRVDPLPSQRKASRESRNWSHLLLVAWVASVAALYIFEPSPTDPAATPLWGTIVLLAFTYALFASIVGLAGRRPWGLGASALTGGLGMVIAGACAATGHHAGAWWIVEGLAFTGLAAGSLTALRARR
;
A
#
# COMPACT_ATOMS: atom_id res chain seq x y z
N MET A 1 -41.50 12.21 -11.66
CA MET A 1 -41.14 13.57 -12.14
C MET A 1 -41.20 14.50 -10.95
N ALA A 2 -40.13 15.26 -10.67
CA ALA A 2 -40.15 16.23 -9.58
C ALA A 2 -41.21 17.31 -9.88
N THR A 3 -42.05 17.58 -8.88
CA THR A 3 -43.13 18.55 -9.00
C THR A 3 -42.56 19.97 -9.11
N THR A 4 -43.36 20.92 -9.60
CA THR A 4 -42.96 22.32 -9.70
C THR A 4 -42.57 22.89 -8.32
N GLN A 5 -43.21 22.42 -7.24
CA GLN A 5 -42.88 22.77 -5.86
C GLN A 5 -41.52 22.21 -5.40
N ASP A 6 -41.16 20.99 -5.79
CA ASP A 6 -39.85 20.42 -5.46
C ASP A 6 -38.71 21.24 -6.08
N ARG A 7 -38.91 21.69 -7.32
CA ARG A 7 -37.94 22.54 -8.02
C ARG A 7 -37.78 23.91 -7.37
N GLN A 8 -38.87 24.52 -6.90
CA GLN A 8 -38.82 25.80 -6.18
C GLN A 8 -38.12 25.68 -4.82
N ARG A 9 -38.42 24.64 -4.04
CA ARG A 9 -37.70 24.39 -2.78
C ARG A 9 -36.22 24.13 -2.99
N GLN A 10 -35.85 23.47 -4.09
CA GLN A 10 -34.45 23.23 -4.43
C GLN A 10 -33.73 24.53 -4.83
N SER A 11 -34.38 25.43 -5.59
CA SER A 11 -33.77 26.72 -5.96
C SER A 11 -33.58 27.63 -4.75
N GLU A 12 -34.58 27.71 -3.86
CA GLU A 12 -34.50 28.50 -2.63
C GLU A 12 -33.34 28.02 -1.74
N ARG A 13 -33.18 26.70 -1.61
CA ARG A 13 -32.10 26.09 -0.82
C ARG A 13 -30.72 26.36 -1.41
N LEU A 14 -30.60 26.41 -2.73
CA LEU A 14 -29.35 26.75 -3.43
C LEU A 14 -29.00 28.23 -3.29
N GLU A 15 -29.99 29.12 -3.37
CA GLU A 15 -29.79 30.56 -3.12
C GLU A 15 -29.40 30.84 -1.68
N GLU A 16 -29.97 30.11 -0.72
CA GLU A 16 -29.57 30.22 0.68
C GLU A 16 -28.11 29.80 0.88
N LEU A 17 -27.68 28.70 0.25
CA LEU A 17 -26.28 28.25 0.27
C LEU A 17 -25.34 29.24 -0.41
N TRP A 18 -25.79 29.90 -1.48
CA TRP A 18 -25.01 30.90 -2.22
C TRP A 18 -24.86 32.22 -1.45
N ARG A 19 -25.87 32.61 -0.67
CA ARG A 19 -25.83 33.82 0.17
C ARG A 19 -25.01 33.67 1.44
N ARG A 20 -24.68 32.44 1.86
CA ARG A 20 -23.85 32.21 3.05
C ARG A 20 -22.42 32.69 2.81
N PRO A 21 -21.81 33.45 3.75
CA PRO A 21 -20.42 33.86 3.63
C PRO A 21 -19.50 32.65 3.46
N SER A 22 -18.54 32.71 2.53
CA SER A 22 -17.57 31.63 2.29
C SER A 22 -16.84 31.18 3.55
N ALA A 23 -16.58 32.08 4.50
CA ALA A 23 -15.99 31.78 5.80
C ALA A 23 -16.87 30.87 6.70
N GLU A 24 -18.20 30.92 6.54
CA GLU A 24 -19.14 30.07 7.27
C GLU A 24 -19.28 28.68 6.61
N LEU A 25 -19.15 28.61 5.28
CA LEU A 25 -18.96 27.36 4.53
C LEU A 25 -17.61 26.70 4.86
N GLU A 26 -16.54 27.49 5.06
CA GLU A 26 -15.22 27.00 5.47
C GLU A 26 -15.23 26.50 6.93
N ARG A 27 -16.01 27.12 7.83
CA ARG A 27 -16.27 26.60 9.19
C ARG A 27 -17.13 25.34 9.22
N THR A 28 -18.07 25.21 8.28
CA THR A 28 -18.96 24.04 8.16
C THR A 28 -18.41 22.95 7.26
N ARG A 29 -17.25 23.16 6.60
CA ARG A 29 -16.38 22.08 6.14
C ARG A 29 -15.93 21.33 7.38
N VAL A 30 -16.77 20.40 7.80
CA VAL A 30 -16.73 19.68 9.08
C VAL A 30 -15.29 19.32 9.38
N ASP A 31 -14.75 20.04 10.35
CA ASP A 31 -13.41 19.83 10.81
C ASP A 31 -13.33 18.35 11.22
N PRO A 32 -12.46 17.52 10.60
CA PRO A 32 -12.55 16.08 10.75
C PRO A 32 -12.48 15.72 12.23
N LEU A 33 -13.38 14.82 12.65
CA LEU A 33 -13.46 14.37 14.04
C LEU A 33 -12.06 13.98 14.54
N PRO A 34 -11.75 14.18 15.84
CA PRO A 34 -10.45 13.83 16.40
C PRO A 34 -10.00 12.39 16.07
N SER A 35 -10.95 11.44 16.02
CA SER A 35 -10.71 10.05 15.61
C SER A 35 -10.23 9.93 14.15
N GLN A 36 -10.80 10.69 13.22
CA GLN A 36 -10.37 10.71 11.81
C GLN A 36 -9.03 11.42 11.62
N ARG A 37 -8.72 12.45 12.41
CA ARG A 37 -7.37 13.06 12.42
C ARG A 37 -6.31 12.08 12.93
N LYS A 38 -6.63 11.30 13.96
CA LYS A 38 -5.73 10.27 14.50
C LYS A 38 -5.50 9.15 13.47
N ALA A 39 -6.57 8.60 12.90
CA ALA A 39 -6.47 7.56 11.87
C ALA A 39 -5.68 8.04 10.64
N SER A 40 -5.94 9.26 10.14
CA SER A 40 -5.16 9.80 9.01
C SER A 40 -3.69 10.03 9.35
N ARG A 41 -3.35 10.47 10.56
CA ARG A 41 -1.96 10.63 11.03
C ARG A 41 -1.24 9.28 11.19
N GLU A 42 -1.87 8.29 11.81
CA GLU A 42 -1.31 6.94 11.92
C GLU A 42 -1.11 6.32 10.55
N SER A 43 -2.09 6.48 9.66
CA SER A 43 -2.02 6.02 8.28
C SER A 43 -0.84 6.64 7.51
N ARG A 44 -0.52 7.91 7.80
CA ARG A 44 0.60 8.64 7.21
C ARG A 44 1.94 8.15 7.74
N ASN A 45 2.02 7.87 9.05
CA ASN A 45 3.21 7.31 9.68
C ASN A 45 3.51 5.92 9.13
N TRP A 46 2.48 5.06 9.02
CA TRP A 46 2.62 3.72 8.45
C TRP A 46 3.07 3.74 6.99
N SER A 47 2.50 4.60 6.15
CA SER A 47 2.91 4.69 4.74
C SER A 47 4.37 5.09 4.59
N HIS A 48 4.86 6.03 5.40
CA HIS A 48 6.27 6.42 5.38
C HIS A 48 7.19 5.31 5.89
N LEU A 49 6.84 4.70 7.04
CA LEU A 49 7.63 3.60 7.62
C LEU A 49 7.73 2.41 6.67
N LEU A 50 6.62 2.00 6.05
CA LEU A 50 6.60 0.90 5.08
C LEU A 50 7.38 1.23 3.81
N LEU A 51 7.31 2.48 3.34
CA LEU A 51 8.10 2.91 2.17
C LEU A 51 9.60 2.79 2.46
N VAL A 52 10.04 3.31 3.61
CA VAL A 52 11.45 3.20 4.04
C VAL A 52 11.85 1.73 4.23
N ALA A 53 10.99 0.93 4.86
CA ALA A 53 11.24 -0.48 5.08
C ALA A 53 11.35 -1.26 3.75
N TRP A 54 10.51 -0.97 2.76
CA TRP A 54 10.61 -1.59 1.43
C TRP A 54 11.94 -1.24 0.76
N VAL A 55 12.32 0.04 0.73
CA VAL A 55 13.58 0.46 0.12
C VAL A 55 14.77 -0.18 0.83
N ALA A 56 14.78 -0.16 2.17
CA ALA A 56 15.85 -0.76 2.96
C ALA A 56 15.93 -2.27 2.75
N SER A 57 14.81 -2.99 2.78
CA SER A 57 14.78 -4.44 2.56
C SER A 57 15.22 -4.82 1.16
N VAL A 58 14.73 -4.14 0.11
CA VAL A 58 15.13 -4.43 -1.28
C VAL A 58 16.61 -4.12 -1.48
N ALA A 59 17.12 -3.01 -0.93
CA ALA A 59 18.54 -2.71 -1.00
C ALA A 59 19.39 -3.74 -0.25
N ALA A 60 18.97 -4.17 0.95
CA ALA A 60 19.67 -5.19 1.72
C ALA A 60 19.68 -6.53 0.99
N LEU A 61 18.53 -6.98 0.46
CA LEU A 61 18.46 -8.20 -0.33
C LEU A 61 19.40 -8.09 -1.53
N TYR A 62 19.32 -7.04 -2.33
CA TYR A 62 20.18 -6.88 -3.50
C TYR A 62 21.69 -6.82 -3.18
N ILE A 63 22.09 -6.19 -2.07
CA ILE A 63 23.51 -6.05 -1.68
C ILE A 63 24.08 -7.34 -1.10
N PHE A 64 23.29 -8.09 -0.34
CA PHE A 64 23.75 -9.25 0.41
C PHE A 64 23.34 -10.60 -0.20
N GLU A 65 22.53 -10.60 -1.26
CA GLU A 65 22.08 -11.80 -1.97
C GLU A 65 23.28 -12.60 -2.51
N PRO A 66 23.40 -13.88 -2.15
CA PRO A 66 24.42 -14.75 -2.71
C PRO A 66 24.21 -14.95 -4.21
N SER A 67 25.29 -15.11 -4.96
CA SER A 67 25.16 -15.46 -6.37
C SER A 67 24.37 -16.77 -6.55
N PRO A 68 23.50 -16.85 -7.57
CA PRO A 68 22.77 -18.07 -7.86
C PRO A 68 23.69 -19.26 -8.07
N THR A 69 23.33 -20.41 -7.53
CA THR A 69 24.08 -21.66 -7.68
C THR A 69 24.02 -22.19 -9.11
N ASP A 70 22.88 -22.00 -9.78
CA ASP A 70 22.71 -22.22 -11.21
C ASP A 70 21.72 -21.17 -11.77
N PRO A 71 22.19 -20.13 -12.49
CA PRO A 71 21.32 -19.11 -13.08
C PRO A 71 20.34 -19.67 -14.13
N ALA A 72 20.73 -20.74 -14.84
CA ALA A 72 19.92 -21.32 -15.91
C ALA A 72 18.77 -22.19 -15.37
N ALA A 73 18.80 -22.56 -14.10
CA ALA A 73 17.79 -23.39 -13.46
C ALA A 73 16.49 -22.64 -13.10
N THR A 74 16.37 -21.35 -13.39
CA THR A 74 15.17 -20.57 -13.06
C THR A 74 14.00 -20.96 -13.97
N PRO A 75 12.94 -21.60 -13.45
CA PRO A 75 11.82 -22.03 -14.28
C PRO A 75 10.97 -20.84 -14.72
N LEU A 76 10.27 -20.96 -15.86
CA LEU A 76 9.44 -19.89 -16.42
C LEU A 76 8.44 -19.30 -15.41
N TRP A 77 7.83 -20.16 -14.59
CA TRP A 77 6.88 -19.69 -13.57
C TRP A 77 7.55 -18.80 -12.51
N GLY A 78 8.82 -19.04 -12.19
CA GLY A 78 9.61 -18.20 -11.28
C GLY A 78 9.79 -16.79 -11.85
N THR A 79 10.10 -16.70 -13.15
CA THR A 79 10.16 -15.41 -13.87
C THR A 79 8.82 -14.66 -13.84
N ILE A 80 7.70 -15.37 -14.02
CA ILE A 80 6.36 -14.78 -13.95
C ILE A 80 6.09 -14.21 -12.55
N VAL A 81 6.43 -14.95 -11.49
CA VAL A 81 6.29 -14.49 -10.10
C VAL A 81 7.15 -13.26 -9.83
N LEU A 82 8.41 -13.25 -10.29
CA LEU A 82 9.31 -12.11 -10.13
C LEU A 82 8.78 -10.85 -10.85
N LEU A 83 8.23 -11.00 -12.06
CA LEU A 83 7.60 -9.90 -12.77
C LEU A 83 6.38 -9.38 -12.01
N ALA A 84 5.49 -10.27 -11.56
CA ALA A 84 4.32 -9.90 -10.77
C ALA A 84 4.71 -9.17 -9.48
N PHE A 85 5.72 -9.67 -8.77
CA PHE A 85 6.31 -9.03 -7.60
C PHE A 85 6.81 -7.62 -7.93
N THR A 86 7.55 -7.48 -9.04
CA THR A 86 8.12 -6.19 -9.46
C THR A 86 7.02 -5.17 -9.75
N TYR A 87 5.97 -5.54 -10.50
CA TYR A 87 4.83 -4.66 -10.75
C TYR A 87 4.08 -4.30 -9.46
N ALA A 88 3.87 -5.28 -8.58
CA ALA A 88 3.23 -5.04 -7.29
C ALA A 88 4.06 -4.10 -6.42
N LEU A 89 5.39 -4.25 -6.41
CA LEU A 89 6.33 -3.39 -5.69
C LEU A 89 6.28 -1.96 -6.20
N PHE A 90 6.30 -1.75 -7.52
CA PHE A 90 6.13 -0.42 -8.11
C PHE A 90 4.79 0.20 -7.71
N ALA A 91 3.70 -0.57 -7.81
CA ALA A 91 2.40 -0.10 -7.35
C ALA A 91 2.43 0.25 -5.86
N SER A 92 2.99 -0.61 -5.01
CA SER A 92 3.17 -0.36 -3.58
C SER A 92 3.90 0.95 -3.33
N ILE A 93 5.08 1.17 -3.92
CA ILE A 93 5.88 2.38 -3.77
C ILE A 93 5.08 3.63 -4.19
N VAL A 94 4.47 3.60 -5.37
CA VAL A 94 3.65 4.73 -5.89
C VAL A 94 2.45 4.99 -4.98
N GLY A 95 1.77 3.95 -4.54
CA GLY A 95 0.61 4.04 -3.66
C GLY A 95 0.97 4.56 -2.28
N LEU A 96 2.06 4.10 -1.68
CA LEU A 96 2.56 4.54 -0.38
C LEU A 96 3.08 5.98 -0.42
N ALA A 97 3.92 6.31 -1.40
CA ALA A 97 4.46 7.66 -1.59
C ALA A 97 3.34 8.68 -1.89
N GLY A 98 2.41 8.31 -2.78
CA GLY A 98 1.23 9.11 -3.12
C GLY A 98 0.10 9.05 -2.09
N ARG A 99 0.28 8.33 -0.98
CA ARG A 99 -0.71 8.13 0.10
C ARG A 99 -2.09 7.69 -0.40
N ARG A 100 -2.11 6.88 -1.46
CA ARG A 100 -3.33 6.37 -2.08
C ARG A 100 -3.97 5.27 -1.22
N PRO A 101 -5.31 5.16 -1.20
CA PRO A 101 -6.02 4.19 -0.37
C PRO A 101 -5.64 2.74 -0.68
N TRP A 102 -5.28 2.45 -1.93
CA TRP A 102 -4.86 1.12 -2.37
C TRP A 102 -3.39 0.79 -2.09
N GLY A 103 -2.55 1.76 -1.66
CA GLY A 103 -1.11 1.58 -1.51
C GLY A 103 -0.72 0.53 -0.46
N LEU A 104 -1.41 0.50 0.69
CA LEU A 104 -1.16 -0.53 1.71
C LEU A 104 -1.60 -1.93 1.24
N GLY A 105 -2.67 -2.02 0.43
CA GLY A 105 -3.11 -3.27 -0.16
C GLY A 105 -2.09 -3.82 -1.15
N ALA A 106 -1.57 -2.95 -2.04
CA ALA A 106 -0.49 -3.30 -2.95
C ALA A 106 0.78 -3.72 -2.19
N SER A 107 1.13 -3.03 -1.09
CA SER A 107 2.24 -3.40 -0.22
C SER A 107 2.08 -4.79 0.39
N ALA A 108 0.89 -5.12 0.91
CA ALA A 108 0.61 -6.45 1.44
C ALA A 108 0.71 -7.54 0.36
N LEU A 109 0.17 -7.29 -0.83
CA LEU A 109 0.28 -8.20 -1.98
C LEU A 109 1.73 -8.43 -2.38
N THR A 110 2.53 -7.37 -2.44
CA THR A 110 3.96 -7.43 -2.77
C THR A 110 4.70 -8.31 -1.77
N GLY A 111 4.44 -8.13 -0.47
CA GLY A 111 5.01 -9.00 0.57
C GLY A 111 4.60 -10.46 0.40
N GLY A 112 3.34 -10.74 0.07
CA GLY A 112 2.87 -12.09 -0.22
C GLY A 112 3.56 -12.73 -1.42
N LEU A 113 3.75 -11.99 -2.51
CA LEU A 113 4.51 -12.47 -3.68
C LEU A 113 5.99 -12.71 -3.32
N GLY A 114 6.59 -11.86 -2.49
CA GLY A 114 7.93 -12.07 -1.96
C GLY A 114 8.06 -13.36 -1.14
N MET A 115 7.04 -13.71 -0.35
CA MET A 115 7.01 -15.00 0.34
C MET A 115 6.98 -16.19 -0.62
N VAL A 116 6.28 -16.06 -1.76
CA VAL A 116 6.31 -17.08 -2.83
C VAL A 116 7.71 -17.18 -3.45
N ILE A 117 8.40 -16.06 -3.66
CA ILE A 117 9.80 -16.04 -4.13
C ILE A 117 10.71 -16.76 -3.14
N ALA A 118 10.60 -16.46 -1.84
CA ALA A 118 11.39 -17.15 -0.81
C ALA A 118 11.12 -18.66 -0.81
N GLY A 119 9.85 -19.08 -0.94
CA GLY A 119 9.49 -20.49 -1.09
C GLY A 119 10.07 -21.13 -2.36
N ALA A 120 10.10 -20.39 -3.47
CA ALA A 120 10.75 -20.83 -4.70
C ALA A 120 12.26 -21.01 -4.50
N CYS A 121 12.93 -20.04 -3.86
CA CYS A 121 14.35 -20.13 -3.52
C CYS A 121 14.64 -21.38 -2.68
N ALA A 122 13.81 -21.67 -1.68
CA ALA A 122 13.96 -22.86 -0.85
C ALA A 122 13.77 -24.16 -1.66
N ALA A 123 12.77 -24.19 -2.55
CA ALA A 123 12.42 -25.39 -3.30
C ALA A 123 13.42 -25.73 -4.41
N THR A 124 14.06 -24.73 -5.02
CA THR A 124 15.00 -24.93 -6.13
C THR A 124 16.45 -24.94 -5.69
N GLY A 125 16.77 -24.51 -4.46
CA GLY A 125 18.15 -24.31 -4.03
C GLY A 125 18.86 -23.23 -4.86
N HIS A 126 18.11 -22.20 -5.30
CA HIS A 126 18.61 -21.19 -6.22
C HIS A 126 19.78 -20.39 -5.65
N HIS A 127 19.76 -20.12 -4.34
CA HIS A 127 20.86 -19.50 -3.61
C HIS A 127 21.48 -20.49 -2.62
N ALA A 128 22.76 -20.30 -2.34
CA ALA A 128 23.48 -21.12 -1.38
C ALA A 128 22.93 -20.97 0.05
N GLY A 129 22.87 -22.10 0.76
CA GLY A 129 22.50 -22.14 2.18
C GLY A 129 21.03 -21.81 2.45
N ALA A 130 20.79 -21.12 3.56
CA ALA A 130 19.44 -20.82 4.06
C ALA A 130 18.95 -19.41 3.70
N TRP A 131 19.40 -18.86 2.56
CA TRP A 131 19.06 -17.49 2.14
C TRP A 131 17.55 -17.23 2.06
N TRP A 132 16.78 -18.24 1.65
CA TRP A 132 15.31 -18.21 1.63
C TRP A 132 14.69 -17.82 2.98
N ILE A 133 15.36 -18.07 4.12
CA ILE A 133 14.90 -17.64 5.44
C ILE A 133 14.97 -16.11 5.57
N VAL A 134 16.06 -15.51 5.09
CA VAL A 134 16.28 -14.05 5.13
C VAL A 134 15.22 -13.36 4.28
N GLU A 135 15.03 -13.83 3.04
CA GLU A 135 13.97 -13.35 2.14
C GLU A 135 12.60 -13.52 2.76
N GLY A 136 12.30 -14.73 3.25
CA GLY A 136 11.02 -15.09 3.85
C GLY A 136 10.67 -14.21 5.05
N LEU A 137 11.62 -13.96 5.95
CA LEU A 137 11.43 -13.08 7.10
C LEU A 137 11.21 -11.63 6.69
N ALA A 138 12.01 -11.11 5.74
CA ALA A 138 11.87 -9.74 5.26
C ALA A 138 10.48 -9.51 4.64
N PHE A 139 10.05 -10.38 3.74
CA PHE A 139 8.77 -10.25 3.05
C PHE A 139 7.58 -10.51 3.97
N THR A 140 7.69 -11.47 4.89
CA THR A 140 6.65 -11.73 5.89
C THR A 140 6.48 -10.53 6.82
N GLY A 141 7.58 -9.93 7.28
CA GLY A 141 7.55 -8.72 8.12
C GLY A 141 6.87 -7.54 7.40
N LEU A 142 7.21 -7.31 6.13
CA LEU A 142 6.59 -6.25 5.32
C LEU A 142 5.09 -6.51 5.05
N ALA A 143 4.72 -7.76 4.77
CA ALA A 143 3.32 -8.15 4.60
C ALA A 143 2.52 -7.94 5.90
N ALA A 144 3.02 -8.45 7.02
CA ALA A 144 2.39 -8.32 8.33
C ALA A 144 2.26 -6.86 8.77
N GLY A 145 3.31 -6.05 8.57
CA GLY A 145 3.28 -4.61 8.82
C GLY A 145 2.21 -3.89 7.97
N SER A 146 2.12 -4.25 6.69
CA SER A 146 1.10 -3.71 5.77
C SER A 146 -0.33 -4.07 6.19
N LEU A 147 -0.56 -5.32 6.61
CA LEU A 147 -1.86 -5.79 7.12
C LEU A 147 -2.23 -5.11 8.44
N THR A 148 -1.25 -4.90 9.31
CA THR A 148 -1.43 -4.18 10.59
C THR A 148 -1.82 -2.73 10.33
N ALA A 149 -1.13 -2.05 9.41
CA ALA A 149 -1.46 -0.71 8.98
C ALA A 149 -2.86 -0.61 8.34
N LEU A 150 -3.27 -1.62 7.56
CA LEU A 150 -4.63 -1.68 6.99
C LEU A 150 -5.70 -1.82 8.06
N ARG A 151 -5.44 -2.61 9.11
CA ARG A 151 -6.37 -2.76 10.24
C ARG A 151 -6.46 -1.48 11.07
N ALA A 152 -5.36 -0.77 11.27
CA ALA A 152 -5.34 0.51 11.99
C ALA A 152 -6.06 1.66 11.25
N ARG A 153 -6.33 1.51 9.94
CA ARG A 153 -7.10 2.49 9.15
C ARG A 153 -8.63 2.29 9.25
N ARG A 154 -9.11 1.13 9.69
CA ARG A 154 -10.54 0.82 9.81
C ARG A 154 -11.08 1.27 11.16
#